data_AF-A0AAT9G6P7-F1
#
_entry.id   AF-A0AAT9G6P7-F1
#
_cell.length_a   1.000
_cell.length_b   1.000
_cell.length_c   1.000
_cell.angle_alpha   90.00
_cell.angle_beta   90.00
_cell.angle_gamma   90.00
#
_symmetry.space_group_name_H-M   'P 1'
#
loop_
_entity.id
_entity.type
_entity.pdbx_description
1 polymer ?
#
loop_
_entity_poly.entity_id
_entity_poly.type
_entity_poly.pdbx_seq_one_letter_code
_entity_poly.pdbx_strand_id
1 'polypeptide(L)'
;MVVQQSGYYLLGWHPDNPNKRIYVKEEIILQEVEQVLATLHLEPELHSEVISYIKSSAKIEQGFHKMRIGELHAEHTKIKTRMDRLTDLFLDGDISKEDHEGKRQQLIQKREDIVREIESHNNADDKFSECLVNLVELASGALETFKGSTTEGKRKLMNLVFSNLKLQDGKLDFMLRPPFDAFVKCTKIEEWRTREESNP
;
A
#
# COMPACT_ATOMS: atom_id res chain seq x y z
N MET A 1 2.15 -50.63 13.71
CA MET A 1 3.06 -49.48 13.88
C MET A 1 2.30 -48.38 14.58
N VAL A 2 2.52 -48.20 15.87
CA VAL A 2 1.87 -47.13 16.64
C VAL A 2 2.61 -45.85 16.31
N VAL A 3 1.99 -44.96 15.53
CA VAL A 3 2.52 -43.64 15.23
C VAL A 3 2.43 -42.83 16.53
N GLN A 4 3.55 -42.71 17.22
CA GLN A 4 3.71 -41.84 18.39
C GLN A 4 3.62 -40.38 17.90
N GLN A 5 2.42 -39.79 17.97
CA GLN A 5 2.26 -38.34 17.79
C GLN A 5 2.93 -37.64 18.98
N SER A 6 4.18 -37.21 18.81
CA SER A 6 4.85 -36.32 19.76
C SER A 6 4.21 -34.94 19.64
N GLY A 7 3.21 -34.66 20.46
CA GLY A 7 2.61 -33.34 20.58
C GLY A 7 3.55 -32.41 21.36
N TYR A 8 3.97 -31.31 20.74
CA TYR A 8 4.71 -30.25 21.42
C TYR A 8 3.75 -29.41 22.29
N TYR A 9 4.20 -29.05 23.49
CA TYR A 9 3.45 -28.22 24.42
C TYR A 9 4.17 -26.90 24.63
N LEU A 10 3.42 -25.79 24.56
CA LEU A 10 3.90 -24.46 24.89
C LEU A 10 3.68 -24.19 26.38
N LEU A 11 4.70 -23.64 27.03
CA LEU A 11 4.65 -23.25 28.44
C LEU A 11 4.16 -21.80 28.56
N GLY A 12 3.04 -21.60 29.24
CA GLY A 12 2.53 -20.30 29.65
C GLY A 12 2.53 -20.13 31.18
N TRP A 13 2.31 -18.90 31.63
CA TRP A 13 2.16 -18.57 33.04
C TRP A 13 0.77 -17.99 33.28
N HIS A 14 0.15 -18.37 34.41
CA HIS A 14 -1.15 -17.85 34.78
C HIS A 14 -1.05 -16.34 35.13
N PRO A 15 -1.91 -15.47 34.58
CA PRO A 15 -1.81 -14.02 34.79
C PRO A 15 -1.94 -13.61 36.26
N ASP A 16 -2.84 -14.26 37.01
CA ASP A 16 -3.03 -13.99 38.45
C ASP A 16 -2.06 -14.74 39.38
N ASN A 17 -1.30 -15.70 38.87
CA ASN A 17 -0.39 -16.50 39.71
C ASN A 17 0.88 -16.90 38.92
N PRO A 18 1.96 -16.10 39.01
CA PRO A 18 3.18 -16.31 38.24
C PRO A 18 3.89 -17.65 38.48
N ASN A 19 3.51 -18.40 39.51
CA ASN A 19 4.07 -19.72 39.82
C ASN A 19 3.27 -20.89 39.23
N LYS A 20 2.10 -20.63 38.64
CA LYS A 20 1.26 -21.68 38.04
C LYS A 20 1.55 -21.77 36.54
N ARG A 21 2.14 -22.90 36.15
CA ARG A 21 2.45 -23.24 34.75
C ARG A 21 1.20 -23.73 34.04
N ILE A 22 0.96 -23.22 32.84
CA ILE A 22 -0.10 -23.67 31.94
C ILE A 22 0.58 -24.36 30.75
N TYR A 23 0.11 -25.56 30.43
CA TYR A 23 0.59 -26.32 29.27
C TYR A 23 -0.50 -26.32 28.22
N VAL A 24 -0.22 -25.74 27.06
CA VAL A 24 -1.15 -25.73 25.92
C VAL A 24 -0.53 -26.51 24.78
N LYS A 25 -1.32 -27.39 24.15
CA LYS A 25 -0.86 -28.11 22.95
C LYS A 25 -0.60 -27.11 21.83
N GLU A 26 0.53 -27.25 21.14
CA GLU A 26 0.87 -26.39 20.00
C GLU A 26 -0.24 -26.39 18.94
N GLU A 27 -0.88 -27.54 18.70
CA GLU A 27 -1.99 -27.69 17.76
C GLU A 27 -3.15 -26.72 18.01
N ILE A 28 -3.48 -26.45 19.28
CA ILE A 28 -4.56 -25.53 19.64
C ILE A 28 -4.18 -24.10 19.23
N ILE A 29 -2.93 -23.72 19.47
CA ILE A 29 -2.42 -22.39 19.13
C ILE A 29 -2.31 -22.21 17.62
N LEU A 30 -1.86 -23.24 16.91
CA LEU A 30 -1.84 -23.22 15.45
C LEU A 30 -3.25 -23.08 14.86
N GLN A 31 -4.25 -23.74 15.45
CA GLN A 31 -5.65 -23.57 15.06
C GLN A 31 -6.16 -22.15 15.31
N GLU A 32 -5.85 -21.53 16.44
CA GLU A 32 -6.22 -20.13 16.71
C GLU A 32 -5.56 -19.17 15.71
N VAL A 33 -4.29 -19.40 15.37
CA VAL A 33 -3.60 -18.62 14.33
C VAL A 33 -4.26 -18.80 12.96
N GLU A 34 -4.60 -20.04 12.59
CA GLU A 34 -5.32 -20.32 11.33
C GLU A 34 -6.67 -19.61 11.28
N GLN A 35 -7.42 -19.56 12.38
CA GLN A 35 -8.69 -18.82 12.45
C GLN A 35 -8.48 -17.33 12.21
N VAL A 36 -7.45 -16.72 12.81
CA VAL A 36 -7.14 -15.30 12.57
C VAL A 36 -6.75 -15.06 11.12
N LEU A 37 -5.88 -15.90 10.55
CA LEU A 37 -5.48 -15.77 9.14
C LEU A 37 -6.66 -15.97 8.19
N ALA A 38 -7.64 -16.81 8.53
CA ALA A 38 -8.87 -16.96 7.77
C ALA A 38 -9.69 -15.66 7.72
N THR A 39 -9.66 -14.85 8.78
CA THR A 39 -10.36 -13.55 8.79
C THR A 39 -9.74 -12.48 7.89
N LEU A 40 -8.50 -12.70 7.43
CA LEU A 40 -7.84 -11.84 6.44
C LEU A 40 -8.27 -12.16 5.01
N HIS A 41 -8.90 -13.32 4.80
CA HIS A 41 -9.38 -13.72 3.49
C HIS A 41 -10.47 -12.76 3.00
N LEU A 42 -10.28 -12.25 1.80
CA LEU A 42 -11.29 -11.50 1.09
C LEU A 42 -12.08 -12.46 0.20
N GLU A 43 -13.40 -12.32 0.20
CA GLU A 43 -14.25 -13.06 -0.73
C GLU A 43 -13.78 -12.82 -2.18
N PRO A 44 -13.83 -13.83 -3.08
CA PRO A 44 -13.28 -13.70 -4.43
C PRO A 44 -13.78 -12.49 -5.21
N GLU A 45 -15.05 -12.12 -5.04
CA GLU A 45 -15.65 -10.94 -5.67
C GLU A 45 -14.99 -9.65 -5.15
N LEU A 46 -14.99 -9.44 -3.83
CA LEU A 46 -14.37 -8.28 -3.19
C LEU A 46 -12.87 -8.20 -3.46
N HIS A 47 -12.17 -9.33 -3.46
CA HIS A 47 -10.75 -9.41 -3.82
C HIS A 47 -10.51 -8.88 -5.23
N SER A 48 -11.32 -9.31 -6.19
CA SER A 48 -11.23 -8.88 -7.58
C SER A 48 -11.55 -7.38 -7.74
N GLU A 49 -12.54 -6.88 -7.00
CA GLU A 49 -12.90 -5.46 -6.98
C GLU A 49 -11.75 -4.61 -6.45
N VAL A 50 -11.14 -4.98 -5.32
CA VAL A 50 -10.04 -4.24 -4.71
C VAL A 50 -8.82 -4.20 -5.65
N ILE A 51 -8.42 -5.34 -6.22
CA ILE A 51 -7.30 -5.38 -7.17
C ILE A 51 -7.59 -4.52 -8.42
N SER A 52 -8.81 -4.61 -8.95
CA SER A 52 -9.24 -3.82 -10.10
C SER A 52 -9.22 -2.32 -9.79
N TYR A 53 -9.71 -1.93 -8.60
CA TYR A 53 -9.70 -0.55 -8.13
C TYR A 53 -8.27 0.01 -7.99
N ILE A 54 -7.35 -0.75 -7.40
CA ILE A 54 -5.93 -0.33 -7.25
C ILE A 54 -5.32 -0.10 -8.63
N LYS A 55 -5.48 -1.06 -9.56
CA LYS A 55 -4.92 -0.97 -10.91
C LYS A 55 -5.53 0.16 -11.73
N SER A 56 -6.85 0.36 -11.64
CA SER A 56 -7.53 1.45 -12.36
C SER A 56 -7.15 2.82 -11.82
N SER A 57 -7.10 2.99 -10.49
CA SER A 57 -6.66 4.23 -9.85
C SER A 57 -5.22 4.59 -10.26
N ALA A 58 -4.30 3.63 -10.20
CA ALA A 58 -2.92 3.82 -10.64
C ALA A 58 -2.84 4.20 -12.13
N LYS A 59 -3.64 3.57 -13.00
CA LYS A 59 -3.69 3.89 -14.42
C LYS A 59 -4.23 5.29 -14.69
N ILE A 60 -5.26 5.71 -13.95
CA ILE A 60 -5.84 7.05 -14.04
C ILE A 60 -4.79 8.09 -13.64
N GLU A 61 -4.14 7.89 -12.50
CA GLU A 61 -3.08 8.76 -11.99
C GLU A 61 -1.92 8.87 -12.99
N GLN A 62 -1.46 7.73 -13.52
CA GLN A 62 -0.44 7.70 -14.58
C GLN A 62 -0.88 8.47 -15.84
N GLY A 63 -2.17 8.41 -16.19
CA GLY A 63 -2.75 9.16 -17.31
C GLY A 63 -2.69 10.67 -17.08
N PHE A 64 -3.15 11.14 -15.91
CA PHE A 64 -3.06 12.55 -15.52
C PHE A 64 -1.62 13.03 -15.47
N HIS A 65 -0.73 12.20 -14.93
CA HIS A 65 0.69 12.49 -14.85
C HIS A 65 1.33 12.67 -16.23
N LYS A 66 1.09 11.73 -17.16
CA LYS A 66 1.56 11.83 -18.55
C LYS A 66 1.02 13.08 -19.25
N MET A 67 -0.26 13.38 -19.05
CA MET A 67 -0.88 14.59 -19.62
C MET A 67 -0.21 15.86 -19.09
N ARG A 68 -0.04 15.97 -17.76
CA ARG A 68 0.60 17.12 -17.11
C ARG A 68 2.04 17.32 -17.57
N ILE A 69 2.83 16.23 -17.64
CA ILE A 69 4.20 16.29 -18.18
C ILE A 69 4.19 16.74 -19.65
N GLY A 70 3.24 16.27 -20.45
CA GLY A 70 3.07 16.71 -21.83
C GLY A 70 2.79 18.21 -21.94
N GLU A 71 1.91 18.74 -21.08
CA GLU A 71 1.60 20.17 -21.00
C GLU A 71 2.83 21.00 -20.59
N LEU A 72 3.56 20.56 -19.56
CA LEU A 72 4.79 21.23 -19.11
C LEU A 72 5.87 21.27 -20.20
N HIS A 73 6.06 20.17 -20.95
CA HIS A 73 6.97 20.16 -22.10
C HIS A 73 6.52 21.11 -23.23
N ALA A 74 5.21 21.19 -23.49
CA ALA A 74 4.66 22.11 -24.47
C ALA A 74 4.88 23.57 -24.04
N GLU A 75 4.70 23.88 -22.75
CA GLU A 75 5.00 25.20 -22.20
C GLU A 75 6.49 25.54 -22.25
N HIS A 76 7.37 24.61 -21.89
CA HIS A 76 8.81 24.77 -22.02
C HIS A 76 9.21 25.10 -23.46
N THR A 77 8.63 24.39 -24.44
CA THR A 77 8.85 24.65 -25.87
C THR A 77 8.36 26.05 -26.27
N LYS A 78 7.18 26.46 -25.82
CA LYS A 78 6.63 27.81 -26.06
C LYS A 78 7.54 28.90 -25.49
N ILE A 79 8.13 28.70 -24.31
CA ILE A 79 9.08 29.64 -23.71
C ILE A 79 10.32 29.77 -24.57
N LYS A 80 10.86 28.65 -25.09
CA LYS A 80 12.00 28.67 -26.01
C LYS A 80 11.71 29.52 -27.25
N THR A 81 10.59 29.27 -27.93
CA THR A 81 10.18 30.07 -29.11
C THR A 81 9.99 31.54 -28.78
N ARG A 82 9.47 31.87 -27.59
CA ARG A 82 9.34 33.27 -27.14
C ARG A 82 10.70 33.93 -26.88
N MET A 83 11.68 33.17 -26.38
CA MET A 83 13.04 33.67 -26.17
C MET A 83 13.73 33.97 -27.51
N ASP A 84 13.56 33.08 -28.50
CA ASP A 84 14.10 33.28 -29.85
C ASP A 84 13.50 34.55 -30.47
N ARG A 85 12.17 34.70 -30.44
CA ARG A 85 11.48 35.89 -30.94
C ARG A 85 11.85 37.17 -30.18
N LEU A 86 12.06 37.09 -28.87
CA LEU A 86 12.50 38.22 -28.06
C LEU A 86 13.89 38.70 -28.51
N THR A 87 14.76 37.76 -28.89
CA THR A 87 16.09 38.05 -29.41
C THR A 87 16.00 38.72 -30.78
N ASP A 88 15.17 38.19 -31.69
CA ASP A 88 14.96 38.79 -33.01
C ASP A 88 14.47 40.24 -32.91
N LEU A 89 13.44 40.51 -32.10
CA LEU A 89 12.90 41.87 -31.88
C LEU A 89 13.95 42.84 -31.33
N PHE A 90 14.88 42.34 -30.49
CA PHE A 90 15.97 43.16 -29.98
C PHE A 90 17.02 43.46 -31.07
N LEU A 91 17.33 42.49 -31.93
CA LEU A 91 18.25 42.67 -33.06
C LEU A 91 17.68 43.62 -34.12
N ASP A 92 16.37 43.58 -34.35
CA ASP A 92 15.66 44.47 -35.28
C ASP A 92 15.50 45.91 -34.71
N GLY A 93 15.80 46.10 -33.42
CA GLY A 93 15.72 47.39 -32.75
C GLY A 93 14.31 47.79 -32.31
N ASP A 94 13.35 46.85 -32.33
CA ASP A 94 11.95 47.08 -31.97
C ASP A 94 11.72 47.26 -30.46
N ILE A 95 12.68 46.85 -29.63
CA ILE A 95 12.59 46.91 -28.17
C ILE A 95 13.86 47.46 -27.52
N SER A 96 13.71 48.09 -26.36
CA SER A 96 14.83 48.60 -25.59
C SER A 96 15.62 47.47 -24.90
N LYS A 97 16.88 47.73 -24.55
CA LYS A 97 17.70 46.79 -23.77
C LYS A 97 17.07 46.45 -22.41
N GLU A 98 16.40 47.40 -21.78
CA GLU A 98 15.74 47.23 -20.49
C GLU A 98 14.52 46.30 -20.63
N ASP A 99 13.69 46.51 -21.66
CA ASP A 99 12.53 45.65 -21.96
C ASP A 99 12.97 44.22 -22.30
N HIS A 100 14.04 44.08 -23.09
CA HIS A 100 14.62 42.79 -23.44
C HIS A 100 15.09 42.03 -22.19
N GLU A 101 15.91 42.66 -21.34
CA GLU A 101 16.46 42.00 -20.14
C GLU A 101 15.35 41.66 -19.14
N GLY A 102 14.41 42.58 -18.90
CA GLY A 102 13.26 42.34 -18.03
C GLY A 102 12.42 41.15 -18.51
N LYS A 103 12.16 41.05 -19.81
CA LYS A 103 11.38 39.94 -20.36
C LYS A 103 12.16 38.62 -20.37
N ARG A 104 13.45 38.67 -20.66
CA ARG A 104 14.36 37.53 -20.64
C ARG A 104 14.42 36.90 -19.25
N GLN A 105 14.57 37.71 -18.20
CA GLN A 105 14.57 37.23 -16.82
C GLN A 105 13.25 36.53 -16.45
N GLN A 106 12.10 37.12 -16.81
CA GLN A 106 10.79 36.48 -16.59
C GLN A 106 10.70 35.11 -17.27
N LEU A 107 11.17 34.99 -18.51
CA LEU A 107 11.12 33.75 -19.27
C LEU A 107 12.08 32.68 -18.71
N ILE A 108 13.27 33.09 -18.23
CA ILE A 108 14.22 32.19 -17.56
C ILE A 108 13.61 31.65 -16.27
N GLN A 109 13.06 32.52 -15.42
CA GLN A 109 12.42 32.09 -14.16
C GLN A 109 11.30 31.08 -14.43
N LYS A 110 10.42 31.38 -15.40
CA LYS A 110 9.31 30.50 -15.76
C LYS A 110 9.79 29.14 -16.28
N ARG A 111 10.90 29.12 -17.03
CA ARG A 111 11.53 27.88 -17.50
C ARG A 111 12.04 27.06 -16.33
N GLU A 112 12.72 27.69 -15.37
CA GLU A 112 13.24 27.01 -14.18
C GLU A 112 12.14 26.45 -13.29
N ASP A 113 11.01 27.15 -13.16
CA ASP A 113 9.84 26.65 -12.45
C ASP A 113 9.28 25.38 -13.10
N ILE A 114 9.12 25.38 -14.43
CA ILE A 114 8.65 24.22 -15.18
C ILE A 114 9.63 23.04 -15.07
N VAL A 115 10.94 23.28 -15.17
CA VAL A 115 11.95 22.21 -15.04
C VAL A 115 11.88 21.57 -13.65
N ARG A 116 11.77 22.38 -12.59
CA ARG A 116 11.60 21.87 -11.22
C ARG A 116 10.31 21.06 -11.06
N GLU A 117 9.22 21.50 -11.67
CA GLU A 117 7.95 20.77 -11.63
C GLU A 117 8.07 19.41 -12.34
N ILE A 118 8.71 19.36 -13.52
CA ILE A 118 8.99 18.10 -14.23
C ILE A 118 9.88 17.17 -13.38
N GLU A 119 10.93 17.70 -12.74
CA GLU A 119 11.84 16.89 -11.90
C GLU A 119 11.16 16.34 -10.63
N SER A 120 10.18 17.08 -10.09
CA SER A 120 9.39 16.64 -8.93
C SER A 120 8.45 15.48 -9.25
N HIS A 121 8.09 15.34 -10.52
CA HIS A 121 7.26 14.26 -11.04
C HIS A 121 8.13 13.02 -11.35
N ASN A 122 8.51 12.27 -10.31
CA ASN A 122 9.42 11.11 -10.41
C ASN A 122 8.74 9.78 -9.98
N ASN A 123 8.63 8.83 -10.92
CA ASN A 123 8.63 7.34 -10.86
C ASN A 123 8.11 6.53 -9.63
N ALA A 124 7.36 7.10 -8.70
CA ALA A 124 6.90 6.40 -7.50
C ALA A 124 5.67 5.49 -7.71
N ASP A 125 4.87 5.72 -8.75
CA ASP A 125 3.51 5.15 -8.84
C ASP A 125 3.46 3.67 -9.19
N ASP A 126 4.28 3.21 -10.15
CA ASP A 126 4.20 1.83 -10.65
C ASP A 126 4.58 0.83 -9.53
N LYS A 127 5.66 1.11 -8.78
CA LYS A 127 6.11 0.24 -7.69
C LYS A 127 5.16 0.24 -6.50
N PHE A 128 4.51 1.37 -6.22
CA PHE A 128 3.58 1.47 -5.11
C PHE A 128 2.31 0.66 -5.35
N SER A 129 1.71 0.80 -6.54
CA SER A 129 0.53 0.02 -6.93
C SER A 129 0.80 -1.48 -6.97
N GLU A 130 1.96 -1.90 -7.49
CA GLU A 130 2.40 -3.30 -7.47
C GLU A 130 2.57 -3.82 -6.03
N CYS A 131 3.16 -3.01 -5.15
CA CYS A 131 3.30 -3.35 -3.73
C CYS A 131 1.94 -3.53 -3.04
N LEU A 132 0.97 -2.67 -3.32
CA LEU A 132 -0.39 -2.79 -2.79
C LEU A 132 -1.10 -4.05 -3.30
N VAL A 133 -0.96 -4.39 -4.58
CA VAL A 133 -1.52 -5.64 -5.13
C VAL A 133 -0.91 -6.85 -4.43
N ASN A 134 0.41 -6.92 -4.34
CA ASN A 134 1.11 -8.01 -3.66
C ASN A 134 0.70 -8.16 -2.18
N LEU A 135 0.45 -7.04 -1.51
CA LEU A 135 -0.03 -7.02 -0.13
C LEU A 135 -1.44 -7.62 -0.01
N VAL A 136 -2.36 -7.25 -0.91
CA VAL A 136 -3.74 -7.78 -0.93
C VAL A 136 -3.74 -9.28 -1.22
N GLU A 137 -2.92 -9.73 -2.18
CA GLU A 137 -2.74 -11.14 -2.50
C GLU A 137 -2.18 -11.92 -1.31
N LEU A 138 -1.17 -11.36 -0.64
CA LEU A 138 -0.55 -11.99 0.54
C LEU A 138 -1.53 -12.11 1.70
N ALA A 139 -2.30 -11.06 1.99
CA ALA A 139 -3.31 -11.10 3.05
C ALA A 139 -4.39 -12.13 2.74
N SER A 140 -4.91 -12.14 1.50
CA SER A 140 -6.01 -13.02 1.09
C SER A 140 -5.58 -14.49 0.99
N GLY A 141 -4.31 -14.75 0.67
CA GLY A 141 -3.70 -16.07 0.61
C GLY A 141 -2.96 -16.50 1.90
N ALA A 142 -3.04 -15.72 2.98
CA ALA A 142 -2.24 -15.95 4.18
C ALA A 142 -2.51 -17.31 4.82
N LEU A 143 -3.79 -17.75 4.88
CA LEU A 143 -4.16 -19.04 5.43
C LEU A 143 -3.57 -20.22 4.65
N GLU A 144 -3.74 -20.20 3.33
CA GLU A 144 -3.23 -21.27 2.46
C GLU A 144 -1.70 -21.31 2.46
N THR A 145 -1.07 -20.12 2.46
CA THR A 145 0.38 -19.98 2.62
C THR A 145 0.84 -20.55 3.96
N PHE A 146 0.11 -20.30 5.04
CA PHE A 146 0.44 -20.83 6.36
C PHE A 146 0.36 -22.37 6.39
N LYS A 147 -0.72 -22.96 5.87
CA LYS A 147 -0.93 -24.41 5.84
C LYS A 147 0.12 -25.15 5.02
N GLY A 148 0.51 -24.59 3.87
CA GLY A 148 1.51 -25.17 2.97
C GLY A 148 2.98 -24.89 3.35
N SER A 149 3.23 -24.01 4.32
CA SER A 149 4.60 -23.57 4.67
C SER A 149 5.30 -24.49 5.67
N THR A 150 6.64 -24.51 5.57
CA THR A 150 7.51 -25.09 6.60
C THR A 150 7.43 -24.32 7.91
N THR A 151 7.94 -24.89 9.01
CA THR A 151 7.99 -24.21 10.33
C THR A 151 8.67 -22.83 10.26
N GLU A 152 9.70 -22.68 9.43
CA GLU A 152 10.36 -21.39 9.22
C GLU A 152 9.46 -20.41 8.46
N GLY A 153 8.77 -20.86 7.41
CA GLY A 153 7.82 -20.06 6.65
C GLY A 153 6.64 -19.58 7.51
N LYS A 154 6.07 -20.47 8.33
CA LYS A 154 5.04 -20.13 9.31
C LYS A 154 5.50 -19.02 10.26
N ARG A 155 6.73 -19.14 10.80
CA ARG A 155 7.30 -18.12 11.69
C ARG A 155 7.47 -16.76 10.99
N LYS A 156 7.93 -16.75 9.73
CA LYS A 156 8.07 -15.51 8.95
C LYS A 156 6.72 -14.85 8.72
N LEU A 157 5.71 -15.61 8.30
CA LEU A 157 4.36 -15.10 8.09
C LEU A 157 3.75 -14.56 9.39
N MET A 158 3.93 -15.27 10.51
CA MET A 158 3.46 -14.81 11.81
C MET A 158 4.12 -13.49 12.23
N ASN A 159 5.44 -13.35 12.04
CA ASN A 159 6.15 -12.10 12.36
C ASN A 159 5.73 -10.92 11.46
N LEU A 160 5.26 -11.22 10.25
CA LEU A 160 4.79 -10.21 9.31
C LEU A 160 3.38 -9.71 9.66
N VAL A 161 2.48 -10.63 10.02
CA VAL A 161 1.06 -10.34 10.28
C VAL A 161 0.82 -9.83 11.69
N PHE A 162 1.48 -10.43 12.69
CA PHE A 162 1.24 -10.14 14.10
C PHE A 162 2.28 -9.17 14.66
N SER A 163 1.79 -8.18 15.42
CA SER A 163 2.64 -7.26 16.18
C SER A 163 3.10 -7.91 17.49
N ASN A 164 2.22 -8.69 18.09
CA ASN A 164 2.48 -9.53 19.25
C ASN A 164 1.63 -10.80 19.14
N LEU A 165 2.14 -11.86 19.77
CA LEU A 165 1.45 -13.13 19.86
C LEU A 165 1.82 -13.71 21.22
N LYS A 166 0.91 -13.58 22.19
CA LYS A 166 1.13 -13.94 23.59
C LYS A 166 0.09 -14.96 24.03
N LEU A 167 0.52 -15.93 24.82
CA LEU A 167 -0.39 -16.89 25.44
C LEU A 167 -0.78 -16.37 26.82
N GLN A 168 -2.05 -16.02 27.02
CA GLN A 168 -2.61 -15.61 28.31
C GLN A 168 -3.75 -16.53 28.70
N ASP A 169 -3.60 -17.19 29.85
CA ASP A 169 -4.62 -18.09 30.42
C ASP A 169 -5.13 -19.18 29.46
N GLY A 170 -4.23 -19.70 28.62
CA GLY A 170 -4.57 -20.73 27.64
C GLY A 170 -5.22 -20.23 26.34
N LYS A 171 -5.40 -18.91 26.18
CA LYS A 171 -5.89 -18.26 24.95
C LYS A 171 -4.81 -17.39 24.31
N LEU A 172 -4.88 -17.22 22.99
CA LEU A 172 -4.00 -16.31 22.27
C LEU A 172 -4.47 -14.86 22.40
N ASP A 173 -3.64 -14.02 23.01
CA ASP A 173 -3.73 -12.57 22.96
C ASP A 173 -2.82 -12.04 21.83
N PHE A 174 -3.41 -11.32 20.88
CA PHE A 174 -2.72 -10.88 19.67
C PHE A 174 -3.21 -9.52 19.18
N MET A 175 -2.32 -8.82 18.47
CA MET A 175 -2.61 -7.62 17.71
C MET A 175 -2.02 -7.76 16.31
N LEU A 176 -2.78 -7.32 15.31
CA LEU A 176 -2.34 -7.32 13.92
C LEU A 176 -1.52 -6.07 13.61
N ARG A 177 -0.50 -6.22 12.77
CA ARG A 177 0.25 -5.08 12.23
C ARG A 177 -0.57 -4.40 11.13
N PRO A 178 -0.51 -3.07 11.00
CA PRO A 178 -0.99 -2.41 9.79
C PRO A 178 -0.23 -2.91 8.56
N PRO A 179 -0.91 -3.13 7.43
CA PRO A 179 -2.34 -2.88 7.18
C PRO A 179 -3.25 -4.11 7.40
N PHE A 180 -2.75 -5.23 7.94
CA PHE A 180 -3.53 -6.47 8.14
C PHE A 180 -4.74 -6.28 9.07
N ASP A 181 -4.68 -5.33 10.00
CA ASP A 181 -5.80 -4.97 10.87
C ASP A 181 -7.01 -4.41 10.08
N ALA A 182 -6.76 -3.77 8.93
CA ALA A 182 -7.81 -3.24 8.07
C ALA A 182 -8.61 -4.35 7.38
N PHE A 183 -7.97 -5.45 6.98
CA PHE A 183 -8.62 -6.59 6.33
C PHE A 183 -9.68 -7.23 7.25
N VAL A 184 -9.38 -7.35 8.55
CA VAL A 184 -10.33 -7.88 9.55
C VAL A 184 -11.50 -6.93 9.82
N LYS A 185 -11.28 -5.61 9.64
CA LYS A 185 -12.38 -4.64 9.71
C LYS A 185 -13.25 -4.75 8.47
N CYS A 186 -12.66 -4.90 7.28
CA CYS A 186 -13.40 -5.02 6.01
C CYS A 186 -14.35 -6.21 5.96
N THR A 187 -13.98 -7.36 6.51
CA THR A 187 -14.86 -8.55 6.56
C THR A 187 -16.07 -8.37 7.49
N LYS A 188 -16.04 -7.39 8.41
CA LYS A 188 -17.18 -7.02 9.26
C LYS A 188 -18.10 -5.97 8.62
N ILE A 189 -17.67 -5.34 7.51
CA ILE A 189 -18.42 -4.27 6.80
C ILE A 189 -19.53 -4.85 5.90
N GLU A 190 -19.70 -6.18 5.85
CA GLU A 190 -20.92 -6.85 5.36
C GLU A 190 -22.22 -6.26 5.99
N GLU A 191 -22.14 -5.72 7.22
CA GLU A 191 -23.27 -5.05 7.88
C GLU A 191 -23.69 -3.72 7.23
N TRP A 192 -22.84 -3.10 6.39
CA TRP A 192 -23.20 -1.85 5.70
C TRP A 192 -23.80 -2.09 4.31
N ARG A 193 -23.50 -3.23 3.68
CA ARG A 193 -24.06 -3.61 2.36
C ARG A 193 -25.51 -4.09 2.41
N THR A 194 -26.05 -4.38 3.61
CA THR A 194 -27.45 -4.81 3.81
C THR A 194 -28.43 -3.66 4.12
N ARG A 195 -28.00 -2.40 4.04
CA ARG A 195 -28.87 -1.22 4.12
C ARG A 195 -29.14 -0.61 2.75
N GLU A 196 -29.46 -1.43 1.75
CA GLU A 196 -30.19 -0.94 0.58
C GLU A 196 -31.69 -0.91 0.89
N GLU A 197 -32.26 0.29 0.78
CA GLU A 197 -33.65 0.55 0.41
C GLU A 197 -34.75 0.13 1.40
N SER A 198 -34.79 0.77 2.57
CA SER A 198 -36.08 1.11 3.20
C SER A 198 -36.22 2.62 3.29
N ASN A 199 -36.57 3.22 2.16
CA ASN A 199 -37.23 4.52 2.16
C ASN A 199 -38.71 4.29 1.79
N PRO A 200 -39.67 4.63 2.67
CA PRO A 200 -41.10 4.54 2.39
C PRO A 200 -41.58 5.56 1.34
#